data_AF-A0A367KYD2-F1
#
_entry.id   AF-A0A367KYD2-F1
#
_cell.length_a   1.000
_cell.length_b   1.000
_cell.length_c   1.000
_cell.angle_alpha   90.00
_cell.angle_beta   90.00
_cell.angle_gamma   90.00
#
_symmetry.space_group_name_H-M   'P 1'
#
loop_
_entity.id
_entity.type
_entity.pdbx_description
1 polymer ?
#
loop_
_entity_poly.entity_id
_entity_poly.type
_entity_poly.pdbx_seq_one_letter_code
_entity_poly.pdbx_strand_id
1 'polypeptide(L)'
;MNNAPESENYAVISKQFEEACADFQVPATRAAAEQILSEFRQIGNVLPICQYILEHTESPMVQFQVSLAIIDVTVREYTLYESTYLSQLKHYLLDYCLQRPKYVLVLI
;
A
#
# COMPACT_ATOMS: atom_id res chain seq x y z
N MET A 1 -14.31 1.36 -21.67
CA MET A 1 -14.90 2.24 -20.64
C MET A 1 -15.83 1.42 -19.78
N ASN A 2 -15.35 0.92 -18.64
CA ASN A 2 -16.12 0.41 -17.49
C ASN A 2 -15.12 -0.04 -16.41
N ASN A 3 -14.43 0.91 -15.75
CA ASN A 3 -13.53 0.63 -14.62
C ASN A 3 -14.20 0.91 -13.25
N ALA A 4 -15.48 1.27 -13.24
CA ALA A 4 -16.20 1.69 -12.04
C ALA A 4 -16.22 0.67 -10.86
N PRO A 5 -16.37 -0.65 -11.07
CA PRO A 5 -16.49 -1.57 -9.93
C PRO A 5 -15.17 -1.85 -9.20
N GLU A 6 -14.01 -1.74 -9.88
CA GLU A 6 -12.71 -1.97 -9.26
C GLU A 6 -12.26 -0.78 -8.41
N SER A 7 -12.51 0.45 -8.89
CA SER A 7 -12.18 1.66 -8.14
C SER A 7 -12.99 1.82 -6.85
N GLU A 8 -14.26 1.42 -6.86
CA GLU A 8 -15.11 1.46 -5.66
C GLU A 8 -14.61 0.45 -4.61
N ASN A 9 -14.17 -0.74 -5.05
CA ASN A 9 -13.56 -1.73 -4.18
C ASN A 9 -12.23 -1.23 -3.58
N TYR A 10 -11.40 -0.55 -4.36
CA TYR A 10 -10.14 0.03 -3.87
C TYR A 10 -10.38 1.13 -2.84
N ALA A 11 -11.39 1.97 -3.02
CA ALA A 11 -11.75 3.00 -2.04
C ALA A 11 -12.17 2.39 -0.70
N VAL A 12 -12.97 1.31 -0.72
CA VAL A 12 -13.38 0.60 0.49
C VAL A 12 -12.18 -0.01 1.22
N ILE A 13 -11.32 -0.73 0.48
CA ILE A 13 -10.11 -1.34 1.05
C ILE A 13 -9.16 -0.27 1.59
N SER A 14 -8.97 0.83 0.85
CA SER A 14 -8.15 1.97 1.26
C SER A 14 -8.64 2.53 2.59
N LYS A 15 -9.95 2.77 2.72
CA LYS A 15 -10.53 3.32 3.96
C LYS A 15 -10.33 2.37 5.15
N GLN A 16 -10.57 1.07 4.97
CA GLN A 16 -10.32 0.07 6.02
C GLN A 16 -8.85 0.03 6.43
N PHE A 17 -7.94 0.15 5.46
CA PHE A 17 -6.51 0.19 5.71
C PHE A 17 -6.09 1.44 6.50
N GLU A 18 -6.66 2.60 6.17
CA GLU A 18 -6.40 3.86 6.90
C GLU A 18 -6.92 3.80 8.35
N GLU A 19 -8.12 3.25 8.56
CA GLU A 19 -8.68 3.02 9.90
C GLU A 19 -7.79 2.08 10.71
N ALA A 20 -7.34 0.97 10.11
CA ALA A 20 -6.40 0.05 10.75
C ALA A 20 -5.06 0.73 11.09
N CYS A 21 -4.54 1.62 10.23
CA CYS A 21 -3.33 2.37 10.53
C CYS A 21 -3.50 3.33 11.72
N ALA A 22 -4.68 3.94 11.86
CA ALA A 22 -4.99 4.79 13.02
C ALA A 22 -5.09 3.96 14.30
N ASP A 23 -5.80 2.84 14.25
CA ASP A 23 -5.95 1.91 15.38
C ASP A 23 -4.63 1.25 15.79
N PHE A 24 -3.70 1.04 14.86
CA PHE A 24 -2.37 0.52 15.12
C PHE A 24 -1.56 1.44 16.04
N GLN A 25 -1.81 2.75 16.01
CA GLN A 25 -1.14 3.74 16.87
C GLN A 25 -1.68 3.74 18.30
N VAL A 26 -2.85 3.16 18.53
CA VAL A 26 -3.51 3.12 19.84
C VAL A 26 -3.25 1.76 20.51
N PRO A 27 -2.59 1.72 21.70
CA PRO A 27 -2.19 0.46 22.33
C PRO A 27 -3.33 -0.54 22.55
N ALA A 28 -4.55 -0.07 22.83
CA ALA A 28 -5.71 -0.92 23.10
C ALA A 28 -6.23 -1.66 21.85
N THR A 29 -6.10 -1.06 20.67
CA THR A 29 -6.61 -1.59 19.38
C THR A 29 -5.51 -2.16 18.49
N ARG A 30 -4.25 -1.96 18.87
CA ARG A 30 -3.07 -2.35 18.09
C ARG A 30 -3.07 -3.80 17.61
N ALA A 31 -3.39 -4.76 18.49
CA ALA A 31 -3.35 -6.19 18.11
C ALA A 31 -4.38 -6.53 17.02
N ALA A 32 -5.58 -5.93 17.08
CA ALA A 32 -6.60 -6.11 16.05
C ALA A 32 -6.18 -5.43 14.74
N ALA A 33 -5.60 -4.23 14.82
CA ALA A 33 -5.07 -3.53 13.66
C ALA A 33 -3.91 -4.29 12.98
N GLU A 34 -3.00 -4.90 13.77
CA GLU A 34 -1.92 -5.74 13.25
C GLU A 34 -2.45 -6.91 12.41
N GLN A 35 -3.55 -7.53 12.87
CA GLN A 35 -4.20 -8.59 12.12
C GLN A 35 -4.74 -8.09 10.77
N ILE A 36 -5.46 -6.97 10.75
CA ILE A 36 -6.01 -6.38 9.51
C ILE A 36 -4.88 -6.01 8.53
N LEU A 37 -3.82 -5.37 9.02
CA LEU A 37 -2.66 -5.00 8.19
C LEU A 37 -1.94 -6.25 7.65
N SER A 38 -1.93 -7.33 8.41
CA SER A 38 -1.37 -8.61 7.97
C SER A 38 -2.23 -9.28 6.90
N GLU A 39 -3.56 -9.30 7.09
CA GLU A 39 -4.51 -9.82 6.11
C GLU A 39 -4.44 -9.05 4.79
N PHE A 40 -4.30 -7.72 4.85
CA PHE A 40 -4.10 -6.88 3.66
C PHE A 40 -2.90 -7.33 2.83
N ARG A 41 -1.77 -7.65 3.48
CA ARG A 41 -0.58 -8.16 2.78
C ARG A 41 -0.80 -9.52 2.12
N GLN A 42 -1.78 -10.31 2.56
CA GLN A 42 -2.09 -11.62 1.97
C GLN A 42 -3.01 -11.51 0.74
N ILE A 43 -3.57 -10.33 0.45
CA ILE A 43 -4.37 -10.10 -0.75
C ILE A 43 -3.46 -10.30 -1.98
N GLY A 44 -3.87 -11.19 -2.89
CA GLY A 44 -3.15 -11.39 -4.15
C GLY A 44 -3.31 -10.17 -5.06
N ASN A 45 -2.24 -9.79 -5.76
CA ASN A 45 -2.22 -8.61 -6.63
C ASN A 45 -2.65 -7.32 -5.91
N VAL A 46 -2.12 -7.10 -4.70
CA VAL A 46 -2.44 -5.89 -3.90
C VAL A 46 -1.64 -4.64 -4.33
N LEU A 47 -0.64 -4.79 -5.21
CA LEU A 47 0.21 -3.67 -5.66
C LEU A 47 -0.58 -2.51 -6.31
N PRO A 48 -1.60 -2.73 -7.18
CA PRO A 48 -2.44 -1.65 -7.67
C PRO A 48 -3.22 -0.91 -6.56
N ILE A 49 -3.67 -1.64 -5.54
CA ILE A 49 -4.34 -1.04 -4.37
C ILE A 49 -3.35 -0.19 -3.57
N CYS A 50 -2.11 -0.66 -3.40
CA CYS A 50 -1.06 0.11 -2.74
C CYS A 50 -0.77 1.43 -3.47
N GLN A 51 -0.70 1.42 -4.80
CA GLN A 51 -0.54 2.65 -5.59
C GLN A 51 -1.73 3.60 -5.38
N TYR A 52 -2.96 3.08 -5.43
CA TYR A 52 -4.17 3.86 -5.14
C TYR A 52 -4.11 4.53 -3.76
N ILE A 53 -3.74 3.79 -2.71
CA ILE A 53 -3.64 4.36 -1.35
C ILE A 53 -2.58 5.46 -1.29
N LEU A 54 -1.40 5.27 -1.90
CA LEU A 54 -0.33 6.29 -1.92
C LEU A 54 -0.77 7.59 -2.60
N GLU A 55 -1.56 7.50 -3.68
CA GLU A 55 -2.06 8.69 -4.39
C GLU A 55 -3.02 9.52 -3.54
N HIS A 56 -3.84 8.88 -2.71
CA HIS A 56 -4.93 9.51 -1.97
C HIS A 56 -4.60 9.84 -0.51
N THR A 57 -3.60 9.17 0.08
CA THR A 57 -3.29 9.34 1.51
C THR A 57 -2.31 10.49 1.77
N GLU A 58 -2.57 11.23 2.85
CA GLU A 58 -1.65 12.22 3.42
C GLU A 58 -1.00 11.75 4.72
N SER A 59 -1.41 10.59 5.25
CA SER A 59 -0.95 10.06 6.54
C SER A 59 0.42 9.39 6.42
N PRO A 60 1.46 9.86 7.15
CA PRO A 60 2.78 9.22 7.13
C PRO A 60 2.75 7.75 7.58
N MET A 61 1.85 7.39 8.50
CA MET A 61 1.70 6.02 8.98
C MET A 61 1.15 5.11 7.88
N VAL A 62 0.14 5.59 7.15
CA VAL A 62 -0.45 4.84 6.03
C VAL A 62 0.60 4.65 4.94
N GLN A 63 1.32 5.71 4.59
CA GLN A 63 2.43 5.63 3.62
C GLN A 63 3.47 4.60 4.05
N PHE A 64 3.88 4.59 5.32
CA PHE A 64 4.83 3.63 5.86
C PHE A 64 4.31 2.18 5.77
N GLN A 65 3.08 1.92 6.21
CA GLN A 65 2.50 0.57 6.17
C GLN A 65 2.31 0.07 4.73
N VAL A 66 1.89 0.93 3.81
CA VAL A 66 1.79 0.59 2.39
C VAL A 66 3.17 0.30 1.79
N SER A 67 4.20 1.06 2.17
CA SER A 67 5.57 0.81 1.73
C SER A 67 6.03 -0.60 2.12
N LEU A 68 5.78 -1.00 3.37
CA LEU A 68 6.09 -2.35 3.86
C LEU A 68 5.30 -3.42 3.08
N ALA A 69 4.01 -3.18 2.84
CA ALA A 69 3.18 -4.10 2.07
C ALA A 69 3.71 -4.29 0.64
N ILE A 70 4.14 -3.21 -0.03
CA ILE A 70 4.74 -3.28 -1.37
C ILE A 70 6.01 -4.13 -1.34
N ILE A 71 6.90 -3.93 -0.38
CA ILE A 71 8.15 -4.71 -0.25
C ILE A 71 7.84 -6.19 -0.04
N ASP A 72 6.99 -6.51 0.94
CA ASP A 72 6.64 -7.89 1.28
C ASP A 72 6.01 -8.64 0.10
N VAL A 73 5.06 -7.99 -0.57
CA VAL A 73 4.33 -8.58 -1.71
C VAL A 73 5.25 -8.74 -2.91
N THR A 74 6.07 -7.71 -3.21
CA THR A 74 7.01 -7.76 -4.33
C THR A 74 8.03 -8.88 -4.16
N VAL A 75 8.53 -9.11 -2.94
CA VAL A 75 9.46 -10.21 -2.65
C VAL A 75 8.75 -11.56 -2.71
N ARG A 76 7.57 -11.68 -2.10
CA ARG A 76 6.81 -12.94 -2.06
C ARG A 76 6.37 -13.40 -3.44
N GLU A 77 5.93 -12.48 -4.28
CA GLU A 77 5.33 -12.74 -5.58
C GLU A 77 6.26 -12.36 -6.74
N TYR A 78 7.56 -12.19 -6.48
CA TYR A 78 8.55 -11.72 -7.47
C TYR A 78 8.50 -12.53 -8.78
N THR A 79 8.32 -13.85 -8.68
CA THR A 79 8.27 -14.75 -9.85
C THR A 79 6.97 -14.66 -10.64
N LEU A 80 5.93 -14.05 -10.08
CA LEU A 80 4.62 -13.89 -10.72
C LEU A 80 4.53 -12.59 -11.53
N TYR A 81 5.40 -11.61 -11.26
CA TYR A 81 5.41 -10.33 -11.95
C TYR A 81 6.37 -10.32 -13.13
N GLU A 82 5.96 -9.67 -14.22
CA GLU A 82 6.85 -9.39 -15.34
C GLU A 82 7.92 -8.36 -14.95
N SER A 83 9.13 -8.51 -15.47
CA SER A 83 10.23 -7.58 -15.23
C SER A 83 9.86 -6.13 -15.64
N THR A 84 9.08 -5.97 -16.72
CA THR A 84 8.57 -4.67 -17.18
C THR A 84 7.67 -4.01 -16.13
N TYR A 85 6.77 -4.78 -15.51
CA TYR A 85 5.87 -4.28 -14.48
C TYR A 85 6.64 -3.83 -13.23
N LEU A 86 7.59 -4.65 -12.76
CA LEU A 86 8.44 -4.29 -11.62
C LEU A 86 9.30 -3.05 -11.89
N SER A 87 9.78 -2.90 -13.13
CA SER A 87 10.49 -1.70 -13.57
C SER A 87 9.59 -0.47 -13.51
N GLN A 88 8.35 -0.55 -14.01
CA GLN A 88 7.39 0.55 -13.94
C GLN A 88 7.03 0.91 -12.49
N LEU A 89 6.80 -0.09 -11.64
CA LEU A 89 6.54 0.13 -10.22
C LEU A 89 7.71 0.84 -9.54
N LYS A 90 8.95 0.44 -9.84
CA LYS A 90 10.14 1.11 -9.32
C LYS A 90 10.20 2.58 -9.74
N HIS A 91 9.97 2.89 -11.02
CA HIS A 91 9.95 4.28 -11.49
C HIS A 91 8.85 5.09 -10.80
N TYR A 92 7.64 4.52 -10.68
CA TYR A 92 6.53 5.14 -9.96
C TYR A 92 6.90 5.49 -8.51
N LEU A 93 7.51 4.57 -7.77
CA LEU A 93 7.89 4.80 -6.37
C LEU A 93 8.99 5.87 -6.25
N LEU A 94 9.94 5.89 -7.18
CA LEU A 94 10.97 6.93 -7.24
C LEU A 94 10.35 8.30 -7.53
N ASP A 95 9.46 8.38 -8.52
CA ASP A 95 8.76 9.62 -8.87
C ASP A 95 7.90 10.13 -7.71
N TYR A 96 7.21 9.22 -7.00
CA TYR A 96 6.43 9.57 -5.82
C TYR A 96 7.31 10.20 -4.72
N CYS A 97 8.48 9.63 -4.44
CA CYS A 97 9.44 10.19 -3.49
C CYS A 97 9.95 11.58 -3.92
N LEU A 98 10.27 11.74 -5.20
CA LEU A 98 10.79 12.99 -5.75
C LEU A 98 9.76 14.11 -5.72
N GLN A 99 8.49 13.80 -6.01
CA GLN A 99 7.40 14.77 -5.99
C GLN A 99 7.02 15.20 -4.57
N ARG A 100 7.29 14.36 -3.56
CA ARG A 100 6.89 14.62 -2.18
C ARG A 100 8.08 14.49 -1.21
N PRO A 101 9.02 15.44 -1.20
CA PRO A 101 10.28 15.35 -0.45
C PRO A 101 10.11 15.31 1.09
N LYS A 102 8.90 15.55 1.60
CA LYS A 102 8.56 15.43 3.02
C LYS A 102 8.25 14.01 3.46
N TYR A 103 7.97 13.10 2.53
CA TYR A 103 7.58 11.73 2.83
C TYR A 103 8.73 10.79 2.50
N VAL A 104 9.19 10.05 3.49
CA VAL A 104 10.20 9.00 3.32
C VAL A 104 9.45 7.69 3.14
N LEU A 105 9.27 7.26 1.90
CA LEU A 105 9.11 5.82 1.66
C LEU A 105 10.38 5.15 2.19
N VAL A 106 10.22 4.09 2.97
CA VAL A 106 11.36 3.24 3.38
C VAL A 106 11.86 2.53 2.13
N LEU A 107 12.77 3.17 1.41
CA LEU A 107 13.56 2.58 0.34
C LEU A 107 14.84 2.02 0.95
N ILE A 108 14.73 0.98 1.78
CA ILE A 108 15.90 0.27 2.33
C ILE A 108 15.60 -1.23 2.36
#